data_AF-X1VCD0-F1
#
_entry.id   AF-X1VCD0-F1
#
_cell.length_a   1.000
_cell.length_b   1.000
_cell.length_c   1.000
_cell.angle_alpha   90.00
_cell.angle_beta   90.00
_cell.angle_gamma   90.00
#
_symmetry.space_group_name_H-M   'P 1'
#
loop_
_entity.id
_entity.type
_entity.pdbx_description
1 polymer ?
#
loop_
_entity_poly.entity_id
_entity_poly.type
_entity_poly.pdbx_seq_one_letter_code
_entity_poly.pdbx_strand_id
1 'polypeptide(L)' 'MKVIDSMWFNSPQGSFGFVLGENERGKRKLYAGVVSRLNQKADEQEILSWGNKVNIRMMEDLIAKTKAKA' A
#
# COMPACT_ATOMS: atom_id res chain seq x y z
N MET A 1 -6.22 12.90 -3.31
CA MET A 1 -4.99 12.52 -2.59
C MET A 1 -3.88 12.34 -3.62
N LYS A 2 -2.68 12.83 -3.36
CA LYS A 2 -1.51 12.69 -4.24
C LYS A 2 -0.75 11.41 -3.90
N VAL A 3 -0.34 10.63 -4.89
CA VAL A 3 0.57 9.49 -4.70
C VAL A 3 1.97 10.02 -4.45
N ILE A 4 2.62 9.52 -3.39
CA ILE A 4 4.01 9.83 -3.05
C ILE A 4 4.93 8.70 -3.48
N ASP A 5 4.53 7.46 -3.18
CA ASP A 5 5.32 6.26 -3.47
C ASP A 5 4.43 5.01 -3.49
N SER A 6 4.90 3.93 -4.10
CA SER A 6 4.18 2.66 -4.17
C SER A 6 5.13 1.45 -4.15
N MET A 7 4.65 0.34 -3.57
CA MET A 7 5.33 -0.95 -3.56
C MET A 7 4.38 -2.03 -4.05
N TRP A 8 4.87 -2.93 -4.91
CA TRP A 8 4.04 -3.92 -5.59
C TRP A 8 4.53 -5.35 -5.35
N PHE A 9 3.57 -6.24 -5.09
CA PHE A 9 3.74 -7.68 -4.98
C PHE A 9 2.95 -8.33 -6.12
N ASN A 10 3.65 -8.94 -7.05
CA ASN A 10 3.06 -9.48 -8.26
C ASN A 10 3.19 -11.00 -8.28
N SER A 11 2.09 -11.67 -8.61
CA SER A 11 2.04 -13.11 -8.81
C SER A 11 1.19 -13.43 -10.05
N PRO A 12 1.28 -14.66 -10.60
CA PRO A 12 0.34 -15.10 -11.64
C PRO A 12 -1.14 -15.02 -11.22
N GLN A 13 -1.43 -15.02 -9.92
CA GLN A 13 -2.78 -14.96 -9.35
C GLN A 13 -3.31 -13.53 -9.15
N GLY A 14 -2.49 -12.51 -9.42
CA GLY A 14 -2.88 -11.12 -9.29
C GLY A 14 -1.80 -10.24 -8.68
N SER A 15 -2.14 -8.96 -8.56
CA SER A 15 -1.25 -7.91 -8.10
C SER A 15 -1.81 -7.23 -6.87
N PHE A 16 -1.00 -7.25 -5.81
CA PHE A 16 -1.26 -6.52 -4.57
C PHE A 16 -0.29 -5.36 -4.45
N GLY A 17 -0.76 -4.21 -3.98
CA GLY A 17 0.07 -3.01 -3.84
C GLY A 17 -0.13 -2.29 -2.53
N PHE A 18 0.93 -1.64 -2.05
CA PHE A 18 0.87 -0.55 -1.09
C PHE A 18 1.04 0.78 -1.80
N VAL A 19 0.23 1.77 -1.46
CA VAL A 19 0.31 3.13 -2.01
C VAL A 19 0.31 4.14 -0.88
N LEU A 20 1.36 4.96 -0.85
CA LEU A 20 1.50 6.07 0.09
C LEU A 20 0.84 7.31 -0.52
N GLY A 21 -0.25 7.76 0.08
CA GLY A 21 -0.98 8.96 -0.33
C GLY A 21 -0.79 10.13 0.63
N GLU A 22 -0.73 11.33 0.10
CA GLU A 22 -0.70 12.60 0.85
C GLU A 22 -1.93 13.45 0.51
N ASN A 23 -2.51 14.11 1.51
CA ASN A 23 -3.60 15.06 1.30
C ASN A 23 -3.08 16.51 1.20
N GLU A 24 -3.96 17.45 0.90
CA GLU A 24 -3.62 18.88 0.76
C GLU A 24 -3.06 19.52 2.04
N ARG A 25 -3.25 18.88 3.20
CA ARG A 25 -2.69 19.31 4.49
C ARG A 25 -1.36 18.63 4.82
N GLY A 26 -0.75 17.92 3.87
CA GLY A 26 0.50 17.19 4.08
C GLY A 26 0.37 15.90 4.91
N LYS A 27 -0.84 15.47 5.25
CA LYS A 27 -1.05 14.24 6.03
C LYS A 27 -0.90 13.01 5.13
N ARG A 28 0.08 12.17 5.46
CA ARG A 28 0.36 10.92 4.76
C ARG A 28 -0.41 9.73 5.35
N LYS A 29 -0.86 8.84 4.48
CA LYS A 29 -1.54 7.58 4.83
C LYS A 29 -1.13 6.51 3.83
N LEU A 30 -0.89 5.30 4.34
CA LEU A 30 -0.61 4.13 3.52
C LEU A 30 -1.92 3.35 3.28
N TYR A 31 -2.14 2.95 2.03
CA TYR A 31 -3.27 2.13 1.61
C TYR A 31 -2.77 0.86 0.95
N ALA A 32 -3.58 -0.19 1.00
CA ALA A 32 -3.28 -1.49 0.45
C ALA A 32 -4.47 -2.04 -0.34
N GLY A 33 -4.23 -2.67 -1.47
CA GLY A 33 -5.30 -3.24 -2.29
C GLY A 33 -4.81 -4.18 -3.36
N VAL A 34 -5.76 -4.87 -3.99
CA VAL A 34 -5.55 -5.73 -5.14
C VAL A 34 -6.07 -5.02 -6.38
N VAL A 35 -5.34 -5.12 -7.49
CA VAL A 35 -5.63 -4.43 -8.75
C VAL A 35 -5.34 -5.33 -9.95
N SER A 36 -5.79 -4.90 -11.12
CA SER A 36 -5.62 -5.65 -12.38
C SER A 36 -4.26 -5.48 -13.05
N ARG A 37 -3.42 -4.52 -12.60
CA ARG A 37 -2.04 -4.30 -13.06
C ARG A 37 -1.89 -3.88 -14.53
N LEU A 38 -2.94 -3.31 -15.11
CA LEU A 38 -2.92 -2.89 -16.52
C LEU A 38 -2.25 -1.51 -16.68
N ASN A 39 -2.31 -0.67 -15.65
CA ASN A 39 -1.74 0.67 -15.67
C ASN A 39 -1.42 1.12 -14.25
N GLN A 40 -0.13 1.19 -13.92
CA GLN A 40 0.33 1.52 -12.57
C GLN A 40 -0.30 2.81 -12.02
N LYS A 41 -0.42 3.87 -12.83
CA LYS A 41 -1.00 5.13 -12.35
C LYS A 41 -2.50 4.98 -12.03
N ALA A 42 -3.24 4.25 -12.86
CA ALA A 42 -4.64 3.96 -12.60
C ALA A 42 -4.81 3.08 -11.36
N ASP A 43 -4.00 2.04 -11.25
CA ASP A 43 -3.97 1.11 -10.12
C ASP A 43 -3.63 1.83 -8.80
N GLU A 44 -2.67 2.76 -8.81
CA GLU A 44 -2.34 3.58 -7.64
C GLU A 44 -3.53 4.44 -7.20
N GLN A 45 -4.24 5.06 -8.15
CA GLN A 45 -5.44 5.85 -7.84
C GLN A 45 -6.59 4.97 -7.34
N GLU A 46 -6.73 3.75 -7.88
CA GLU A 46 -7.73 2.78 -7.44
C GLU A 46 -7.49 2.39 -5.97
N ILE A 47 -6.25 2.07 -5.60
CA ILE A 47 -5.89 1.75 -4.20
C ILE A 47 -6.06 2.96 -3.29
N LEU A 48 -5.73 4.18 -3.73
CA LEU A 48 -6.00 5.37 -2.91
C LEU A 48 -7.49 5.63 -2.69
N SER A 49 -8.34 5.22 -3.62
CA SER A 49 -9.79 5.46 -3.60
C SER A 49 -10.55 4.37 -2.85
N TRP A 50 -10.14 3.11 -3.04
CA TRP A 50 -10.91 1.92 -2.61
C TRP A 50 -10.10 0.94 -1.77
N GLY A 51 -8.78 1.14 -1.67
CA GLY A 51 -7.91 0.30 -0.87
C GLY A 51 -8.16 0.46 0.63
N ASN A 52 -7.70 -0.54 1.38
CA ASN A 52 -7.78 -0.53 2.83
C ASN A 52 -6.66 0.32 3.40
N LYS A 53 -6.99 1.22 4.31
CA LYS A 53 -5.98 1.97 5.05
C LYS A 53 -5.16 1.02 5.92
N VAL A 54 -3.85 1.03 5.76
CA VAL A 54 -2.94 0.17 6.53
C VAL A 54 -2.86 0.65 7.97
N ASN A 55 -2.94 -0.30 8.91
CA ASN A 55 -2.62 -0.06 10.30
C ASN A 55 -1.09 -0.15 10.51
N ILE A 56 -0.44 1.01 10.56
CA ILE A 56 1.03 1.10 10.66
C ILE A 56 1.57 0.38 11.88
N ARG A 57 0.93 0.51 13.05
CA ARG A 57 1.38 -0.15 14.28
C ARG A 57 1.41 -1.67 14.14
N MET A 58 0.35 -2.26 13.56
CA MET A 58 0.32 -3.70 13.32
C MET A 58 1.39 -4.15 12.32
N MET A 59 1.67 -3.32 11.30
CA MET A 59 2.71 -3.62 10.33
C MET A 59 4.12 -3.55 10.96
N GLU A 60 4.39 -2.56 11.81
CA GLU A 60 5.62 -2.46 12.58
C GLU A 60 5.80 -3.66 13.51
N ASP A 61 4.75 -4.08 14.22
CA ASP A 61 4.76 -5.26 15.08
C ASP A 61 5.05 -6.55 14.29
N LEU A 62 4.50 -6.69 13.07
CA LEU A 62 4.79 -7.81 12.18
C LEU A 62 6.25 -7.81 11.72
N ILE A 63 6.78 -6.65 11.33
CA ILE A 63 8.19 -6.50 10.94
C ILE A 63 9.12 -6.79 12.13
N ALA A 64 8.76 -6.38 13.35
CA ALA A 64 9.55 -6.67 14.54
C ALA A 64 9.68 -8.19 14.77
N LYS A 65 8.62 -8.96 14.52
CA LYS A 65 8.63 -10.43 14.67
C LYS A 65 9.56 -11.13 13.68
N THR A 66 9.87 -10.56 12.52
CA THR A 66 10.82 -11.19 11.58
C THR A 66 12.27 -11.09 12.05
N LYS A 67 12.55 -10.20 13.02
CA LYS A 67 13.89 -9.97 13.59
C LYS A 67 14.16 -10.75 14.86
N ALA A 68 13.11 -11.25 15.53
CA ALA A 68 13.26 -12.10 16.70
C ALA A 68 13.65 -13.51 16.23
N LYS A 69 14.83 -14.00 16.66
CA LYS A 69 15.16 -15.42 16.56
C LYS A 69 14.19 -16.20 17.45
N ALA A 70 13.63 -17.29 16.91
CA ALA A 70 13.07 -18.36 17.72
C ALA A 70 14.08 -18.85 18.76
#